data_AF-A0A534SCD0-F1
#
_entry.id   AF-A0A534SCD0-F1
#
_cell.length_a   1.000
_cell.length_b   1.000
_cell.length_c   1.000
_cell.angle_alpha   90.00
_cell.angle_beta   90.00
_cell.angle_gamma   90.00
#
_symmetry.space_group_name_H-M   'P 1'
#
loop_
_entity.id
_entity.type
_entity.pdbx_description
1 polymer ?
#
loop_
_entity_poly.entity_id
_entity_poly.type
_entity_poly.pdbx_seq_one_letter_code
_entity_poly.pdbx_strand_id
1 'polypeptide(L)'
;MRERGYLGRTWLNVLLILGLAVPAARAQDADIREKILAEFYPYRQGGPQVEGITPGMILNKSNAQVAAAVLPPEVLKVIQAGDLEITVQTTTDVPVREEYIAATVAHA
;
A
#
# COMPACT_ATOMS: atom_id res chain seq x y z
N MET A 1 1.86 -14.48 -71.65
CA MET A 1 0.75 -15.24 -71.05
C MET A 1 1.33 -16.22 -70.03
N ARG A 2 0.82 -16.16 -68.80
CA ARG A 2 0.82 -17.18 -67.73
C ARG A 2 2.05 -17.32 -66.80
N GLU A 3 2.07 -16.42 -65.83
CA GLU A 3 2.21 -16.70 -64.39
C GLU A 3 1.44 -17.95 -63.92
N ARG A 4 2.03 -18.71 -62.98
CA ARG A 4 1.46 -19.63 -61.94
C ARG A 4 2.51 -20.73 -61.69
N GLY A 5 3.02 -21.01 -60.50
CA GLY A 5 2.57 -20.70 -59.15
C GLY A 5 2.79 -21.95 -58.32
N TYR A 6 3.80 -21.97 -57.43
CA TYR A 6 3.91 -22.97 -56.37
C TYR A 6 4.90 -22.53 -55.28
N LEU A 7 4.66 -21.38 -54.65
CA LEU A 7 5.49 -20.90 -53.53
C LEU A 7 4.63 -20.43 -52.34
N GLY A 8 3.50 -21.09 -52.10
CA GLY A 8 2.43 -20.55 -51.25
C GLY A 8 2.03 -21.33 -50.01
N ARG A 9 2.68 -22.44 -49.63
CA ARG A 9 2.13 -23.26 -48.52
C ARG A 9 3.11 -23.86 -47.51
N THR A 10 4.42 -23.75 -47.71
CA THR A 10 5.41 -24.28 -46.74
C THR A 10 6.05 -23.21 -45.86
N TRP A 11 5.78 -21.92 -46.11
CA TRP A 11 6.36 -20.80 -45.36
C TRP A 11 5.42 -20.17 -44.32
N LEU A 12 4.26 -20.77 -44.04
CA LEU A 12 3.30 -20.19 -43.09
C LEU A 12 3.41 -20.75 -41.66
N ASN A 13 4.20 -21.82 -41.44
CA ASN A 13 4.25 -22.50 -40.13
C ASN A 13 5.61 -22.41 -39.39
N VAL A 14 6.58 -21.61 -39.88
CA VAL A 14 7.84 -21.31 -39.15
C VAL A 14 7.83 -19.88 -38.61
N LEU A 15 6.64 -19.40 -38.25
CA LEU A 15 6.44 -18.17 -37.47
C LEU A 15 5.76 -18.53 -36.13
N LEU A 16 6.11 -19.70 -35.63
CA LEU A 16 5.74 -20.20 -34.31
C LEU A 16 6.96 -19.99 -33.39
N ILE A 17 6.78 -19.18 -32.35
CA ILE A 17 7.65 -19.05 -31.17
C ILE A 17 8.99 -18.33 -31.37
N LEU A 18 8.98 -17.00 -31.53
CA LEU A 18 10.15 -16.19 -31.19
C LEU A 18 9.73 -14.81 -30.69
N GLY A 19 9.49 -14.66 -29.38
CA GLY A 19 9.17 -13.36 -28.81
C GLY A 19 8.61 -13.32 -27.39
N LEU A 20 8.86 -14.35 -26.57
CA LEU A 20 8.41 -14.37 -25.16
C LEU A 20 9.60 -14.59 -24.22
N ALA A 21 10.52 -13.64 -24.24
CA ALA A 21 11.52 -13.40 -23.20
C ALA A 21 11.92 -11.93 -23.42
N VAL A 22 11.68 -10.95 -22.54
CA VAL A 22 11.90 -10.87 -21.09
C VAL A 22 11.07 -9.68 -20.58
N PRO A 23 10.37 -9.78 -19.43
CA PRO A 23 10.52 -8.69 -18.46
C PRO A 23 10.48 -9.18 -16.99
N ALA A 24 11.04 -10.35 -16.67
CA ALA A 24 11.04 -10.83 -15.29
C ALA A 24 11.82 -9.90 -14.32
N ALA A 25 12.97 -9.37 -14.76
CA ALA A 25 13.81 -8.52 -13.92
C ALA A 25 13.16 -7.16 -13.57
N ARG A 26 12.53 -6.48 -14.53
CA ARG A 26 11.92 -5.16 -14.31
C ARG A 26 10.70 -5.18 -13.40
N ALA A 27 9.94 -6.28 -13.39
CA ALA A 27 8.83 -6.45 -12.47
C ALA A 27 9.32 -6.62 -11.03
N GLN A 28 10.43 -7.34 -10.83
CA GLN A 28 11.04 -7.57 -9.52
C GLN A 28 11.56 -6.28 -8.88
N ASP A 29 12.22 -5.41 -9.66
CA ASP A 29 12.74 -4.13 -9.17
C ASP A 29 11.61 -3.18 -8.72
N ALA A 30 10.49 -3.17 -9.45
CA ALA A 30 9.32 -2.36 -9.10
C ALA A 30 8.65 -2.85 -7.81
N ASP A 31 8.54 -4.17 -7.63
CA ASP A 31 7.99 -4.77 -6.41
C ASP A 31 8.86 -4.49 -5.18
N ILE A 32 10.19 -4.56 -5.32
CA ILE A 32 11.13 -4.24 -4.23
C ILE A 32 11.03 -2.77 -3.84
N ARG A 33 11.05 -1.86 -4.83
CA ARG A 33 10.87 -0.43 -4.60
C ARG A 33 9.58 -0.13 -3.86
N GLU A 34 8.48 -0.75 -4.28
CA GLU A 34 7.18 -0.57 -3.64
C GLU A 34 7.19 -1.07 -2.19
N LYS A 35 7.80 -2.22 -1.90
CA LYS A 35 7.94 -2.73 -0.53
C LYS A 35 8.73 -1.77 0.37
N ILE A 36 9.83 -1.23 -0.13
CA ILE A 36 10.64 -0.25 0.61
C ILE A 36 9.82 1.01 0.89
N LEU A 37 9.10 1.52 -0.11
CA LEU A 37 8.25 2.69 0.07
C LEU A 37 7.10 2.42 1.05
N ALA A 38 6.55 1.21 1.08
CA ALA A 38 5.51 0.85 2.05
C ALA A 38 6.02 0.87 3.51
N GLU A 39 7.33 0.64 3.74
CA GLU A 39 7.92 0.77 5.07
C GLU A 39 8.10 2.24 5.49
N PHE A 40 8.43 3.13 4.54
CA PHE A 40 8.56 4.56 4.82
C PHE A 40 7.22 5.30 4.90
N TYR A 41 6.19 4.79 4.23
CA TYR A 41 4.85 5.35 4.17
C TYR A 41 3.79 4.31 4.55
N PRO A 42 3.80 3.82 5.80
CA PRO A 42 2.91 2.74 6.24
C PRO A 42 1.42 3.08 6.11
N TYR A 43 1.04 4.36 6.15
CA TYR A 43 -0.35 4.79 6.12
C TYR A 43 -0.84 5.28 4.74
N ARG A 44 -0.01 5.17 3.71
CA ARG A 44 -0.37 5.46 2.30
C ARG A 44 -1.66 4.77 1.85
N GLN A 45 -1.86 3.52 2.28
CA GLN A 45 -3.03 2.71 1.89
C GLN A 45 -4.20 2.84 2.89
N GLY A 46 -4.06 3.70 3.89
CA GLY A 46 -5.03 3.89 4.97
C GLY A 46 -4.43 3.63 6.35
N GLY A 47 -4.97 4.31 7.35
CA GLY A 47 -4.63 4.09 8.76
C GLY A 47 -5.40 2.93 9.39
N PRO A 48 -5.09 2.59 10.65
CA PRO A 48 -5.89 1.66 11.43
C PRO A 48 -7.35 2.10 11.48
N GLN A 49 -8.28 1.16 11.28
CA GLN A 49 -9.71 1.41 11.36
C GLN A 49 -10.31 0.61 12.52
N VAL A 50 -11.17 1.27 13.29
CA VAL A 50 -11.89 0.68 14.41
C VAL A 50 -13.36 1.05 14.24
N GLU A 51 -14.23 0.05 14.28
CA GLU A 51 -15.67 0.28 14.12
C GLU A 51 -16.19 1.28 15.16
N GLY A 52 -16.97 2.26 14.72
CA GLY A 52 -17.52 3.30 15.59
C GLY A 52 -16.55 4.42 15.98
N ILE A 53 -15.27 4.36 15.59
CA ILE A 53 -14.29 5.42 15.83
C ILE A 53 -13.90 6.07 14.50
N THR A 54 -14.09 7.38 14.40
CA THR A 54 -13.72 8.15 13.20
C THR A 54 -12.85 9.35 13.57
N PRO A 55 -11.93 9.78 12.68
CA PRO A 55 -11.18 11.02 12.87
C PRO A 55 -12.11 12.22 13.09
N GLY A 56 -11.74 13.09 14.02
CA GLY A 56 -12.54 14.24 14.46
C GLY A 56 -13.55 13.92 15.56
N MET A 57 -13.83 12.65 15.86
CA MET A 57 -14.63 12.27 17.03
C MET A 57 -13.91 12.69 18.32
N ILE A 58 -14.67 13.21 19.28
CA ILE A 58 -14.18 13.43 20.65
C ILE A 58 -14.68 12.29 21.52
N LEU A 59 -13.73 11.52 22.08
CA LEU A 59 -13.99 10.53 23.10
C LEU A 59 -14.09 11.24 24.45
N ASN A 60 -15.24 11.12 25.08
CA ASN A 60 -15.57 11.71 26.37
C ASN A 60 -16.41 10.74 27.21
N LYS A 61 -16.84 11.18 28.39
CA LYS A 61 -17.62 10.39 29.33
C LYS A 61 -18.86 9.71 28.72
N SER A 62 -19.48 10.31 27.71
CA SER A 62 -20.73 9.81 27.11
C SER A 62 -20.53 8.68 26.11
N ASN A 63 -19.34 8.55 25.50
CA ASN A 63 -19.07 7.60 24.41
C ASN A 63 -17.77 6.79 24.59
N ALA A 64 -17.07 6.95 25.73
CA ALA A 64 -15.78 6.30 26.01
C ALA A 64 -15.77 4.79 25.71
N GLN A 65 -16.89 4.10 25.96
CA GLN A 65 -17.01 2.66 25.79
C GLN A 65 -16.72 2.17 24.36
N VAL A 66 -16.92 3.01 23.34
CA VAL A 66 -16.60 2.69 21.93
C VAL A 66 -15.11 2.39 21.75
N ALA A 67 -14.24 2.97 22.59
CA ALA A 67 -12.79 2.81 22.51
C ALA A 67 -12.24 1.74 23.47
N ALA A 68 -13.09 0.96 24.15
CA ALA A 68 -12.65 -0.01 25.16
C ALA A 68 -11.73 -1.12 24.62
N ALA A 69 -11.83 -1.44 23.32
CA ALA A 69 -10.98 -2.45 22.68
C ALA A 69 -9.58 -1.93 22.32
N VAL A 70 -9.39 -0.61 22.29
CA VAL A 70 -8.15 0.02 21.77
C VAL A 70 -7.46 0.94 22.77
N LEU A 71 -8.13 1.32 23.85
CA LEU A 71 -7.53 2.08 24.95
C LEU A 71 -7.22 1.16 26.14
N PRO A 72 -6.10 1.41 26.85
CA PRO A 72 -5.85 0.78 28.13
C PRO A 72 -6.99 1.05 29.13
N PRO A 73 -7.35 0.08 29.99
CA PRO A 73 -8.44 0.24 30.97
C PRO A 73 -8.27 1.46 31.89
N GLU A 74 -7.03 1.83 32.22
CA GLU A 74 -6.70 2.97 33.06
C GLU A 74 -7.08 4.29 32.38
N VAL A 75 -6.81 4.43 31.09
CA VAL A 75 -7.18 5.62 30.30
C VAL A 75 -8.70 5.70 30.17
N LEU A 76 -9.35 4.57 29.92
CA LEU A 76 -10.80 4.50 29.80
C LEU A 76 -11.51 4.99 31.08
N LYS A 77 -11.01 4.59 32.26
CA LYS A 77 -11.55 5.03 33.56
C LYS A 77 -11.49 6.54 33.73
N VAL A 78 -10.39 7.18 33.33
CA VAL A 78 -10.20 8.64 33.44
C VAL A 78 -11.17 9.39 32.51
N ILE A 79 -11.38 8.89 31.28
CA ILE A 79 -12.36 9.46 30.35
C ILE A 79 -13.79 9.28 30.90
N GLN A 80 -14.11 8.11 31.45
CA GLN A 80 -15.42 7.83 32.05
C GLN A 80 -15.69 8.64 33.33
N ALA A 81 -14.65 9.01 34.08
CA ALA A 81 -14.78 9.96 35.18
C ALA A 81 -15.17 11.36 34.69
N GLY A 82 -14.73 11.73 33.48
CA GLY A 82 -14.89 13.05 32.87
C GLY A 82 -13.65 13.93 33.02
N ASP A 83 -12.53 13.35 33.45
CA ASP A 83 -11.28 14.08 33.72
C ASP A 83 -10.39 14.22 32.47
N LEU A 84 -10.71 13.48 31.39
CA LEU A 84 -9.99 13.50 30.12
C LEU A 84 -10.96 13.41 28.95
N GLU A 85 -10.69 14.19 27.92
CA GLU A 85 -11.27 14.02 26.59
C GLU A 85 -10.16 13.79 25.58
N ILE A 86 -10.40 12.91 24.60
CA ILE A 86 -9.43 12.60 23.55
C ILE A 86 -10.06 12.86 22.19
N THR A 87 -9.46 13.76 21.41
CA THR A 87 -9.84 13.96 20.00
C THR A 87 -9.13 12.92 19.14
N VAL A 88 -9.90 12.10 18.43
CA VAL A 88 -9.37 11.14 17.45
C VAL A 88 -8.77 11.90 16.28
N GLN A 89 -7.50 11.68 16.01
CA GLN A 89 -6.80 12.34 14.90
C GLN A 89 -6.66 11.44 13.69
N THR A 90 -6.49 12.06 12.52
CA THR A 90 -6.09 11.36 11.31
C THR A 90 -4.67 10.84 11.47
N THR A 91 -4.46 9.57 11.18
CA THR A 91 -3.11 8.98 11.15
C THR A 91 -2.35 9.51 9.94
N THR A 92 -1.09 9.89 10.14
CA THR A 92 -0.21 10.42 9.10
C THR A 92 1.15 9.74 9.15
N ASP A 93 1.79 9.62 7.99
CA ASP A 93 3.20 9.21 7.93
C ASP A 93 4.11 10.32 8.47
N VAL A 94 5.19 9.91 9.12
CA VAL A 94 6.28 10.80 9.55
C VAL A 94 7.57 10.29 8.91
N PRO A 95 7.74 10.50 7.59
CA PRO A 95 8.87 9.95 6.87
C PRO A 95 10.17 10.63 7.29
N VAL A 96 11.28 9.91 7.13
CA VAL A 96 12.62 10.48 7.19
C VAL A 96 12.87 11.40 5.98
N ARG A 97 14.04 12.03 5.94
CA ARG A 97 14.43 12.91 4.82
C ARG A 97 14.39 12.17 3.49
N GLU A 98 13.94 12.86 2.43
CA GLU A 98 13.77 12.26 1.10
C GLU A 98 15.06 11.66 0.54
N GLU A 99 16.21 12.26 0.84
CA GLU A 99 17.51 11.77 0.37
C GLU A 99 17.84 10.39 0.96
N TYR A 100 17.42 10.11 2.19
CA TYR A 100 17.63 8.81 2.80
C TYR A 100 16.76 7.74 2.12
N ILE A 101 15.49 8.07 1.86
CA ILE A 101 14.56 7.16 1.15
C ILE A 101 15.10 6.87 -0.25
N ALA A 102 15.54 7.89 -0.97
CA ALA A 102 16.13 7.75 -2.30
C ALA A 102 17.39 6.87 -2.29
N ALA A 103 18.27 7.05 -1.30
CA ALA A 103 19.46 6.22 -1.12
C ALA A 103 19.09 4.76 -0.82
N THR A 104 18.09 4.51 0.05
CA THR A 104 17.63 3.15 0.33
C THR A 104 17.07 2.47 -0.92
N VAL A 105 16.25 3.18 -1.71
CA VAL A 105 15.71 2.64 -2.96
C VAL A 105 16.80 2.37 -4.01
N ALA A 106 17.86 3.18 -4.05
CA ALA A 106 18.96 3.00 -4.99
C ALA A 106 19.92 1.84 -4.65
N HIS A 107 19.92 1.37 -3.39
CA HIS A 107 20.86 0.37 -2.87
C HIS A 107 20.20 -0.89 -2.31
N ALA A 108 18.91 -1.09 -2.56
CA ALA A 108 18.18 -2.32 -2.23
C ALA A 108 18.31 -3.37 -3.34
#